data_AF-A0A926XWD9-F1
#
_entry.id   AF-A0A926XWD9-F1
#
_cell.length_a   1.000
_cell.length_b   1.000
_cell.length_c   1.000
_cell.angle_alpha   90.00
_cell.angle_beta   90.00
_cell.angle_gamma   90.00
#
_symmetry.space_group_name_H-M   'P 1'
#
loop_
_entity.id
_entity.type
_entity.pdbx_description
1 polymer ?
#
loop_
_entity_poly.entity_id
_entity_poly.type
_entity_poly.pdbx_seq_one_letter_code
_entity_poly.pdbx_strand_id
1 'polypeptide(L)'
;MKKLLTFLFLVLLVGCNRPGNDQTLKPGDQILNYGAKFDKLLLGEESKNDEITLTEELKIGNQGLTLPIGTILRKIKDDPSSFSYTLPNGYKVIGQTTDGKARSAAGGSVTCTCTRGNGCSPYYATLGGKVSMGCAAKNCTACNMTTSGSARIGVSEETFNTAEIINFNQPIHFVTSKAELSTLVSPSHSMMQLEEIRKQIVAFAKGYQVDDLDALNKSTGPADLPSSYQYIHVNLFGRLIMLPVQTNITLSVDPLVNELMRDDKNAGARAAATVYKCKCNSGNSGCSLNSGSLLFAKAVYCDAGGCASCTLSWI
;
A
#
# COMPACT_ATOMS: atom_id res chain seq x y z
N MET A 1 -13.57 67.54 -19.79
CA MET A 1 -13.95 66.53 -20.81
C MET A 1 -13.96 65.17 -20.13
N LYS A 2 -15.16 64.60 -19.93
CA LYS A 2 -15.40 63.33 -19.24
C LYS A 2 -15.14 62.18 -20.20
N LYS A 3 -14.26 61.23 -19.86
CA LYS A 3 -14.13 59.96 -20.59
C LYS A 3 -15.02 58.90 -19.94
N LEU A 4 -15.93 58.39 -20.77
CA LEU A 4 -16.90 57.34 -20.51
C LEU A 4 -16.17 55.99 -20.41
N LEU A 5 -16.38 55.25 -19.34
CA LEU A 5 -15.86 53.90 -19.15
C LEU A 5 -17.02 52.92 -19.38
N THR A 6 -16.99 52.20 -20.49
CA THR A 6 -17.99 51.17 -20.83
C THR A 6 -17.51 49.83 -20.28
N PHE A 7 -18.16 49.33 -19.23
CA PHE A 7 -17.98 47.96 -18.72
C PHE A 7 -18.95 47.03 -19.44
N LEU A 8 -18.41 46.10 -20.22
CA LEU A 8 -19.17 45.04 -20.87
C LEU A 8 -19.23 43.83 -19.92
N PHE A 9 -20.44 43.50 -19.46
CA PHE A 9 -20.75 42.25 -18.78
C PHE A 9 -20.85 41.12 -19.81
N LEU A 10 -20.06 40.05 -19.65
CA LEU A 10 -20.31 38.79 -20.33
C LEU A 10 -20.37 37.66 -19.30
N VAL A 11 -21.59 37.21 -19.03
CA VAL A 11 -21.89 35.98 -18.29
C VAL A 11 -21.91 34.84 -19.29
N LEU A 12 -21.07 33.83 -19.10
CA LEU A 12 -21.23 32.52 -19.72
C LEU A 12 -21.05 31.46 -18.62
N LEU A 13 -22.19 30.94 -18.18
CA LEU A 13 -22.33 29.67 -17.47
C LEU A 13 -22.41 28.55 -18.51
N VAL A 14 -21.49 27.60 -18.48
CA VAL A 14 -21.75 26.19 -18.84
C VAL A 14 -20.94 25.31 -17.90
N GLY A 15 -21.64 24.46 -17.15
CA GLY A 15 -21.04 23.48 -16.24
C GLY A 15 -20.64 22.19 -16.94
N CYS A 16 -19.72 21.44 -16.31
CA CYS A 16 -19.93 20.07 -15.82
C CYS A 16 -18.59 19.46 -15.40
N ASN A 17 -18.54 18.99 -14.16
CA ASN A 17 -17.48 18.18 -13.58
C ASN A 17 -17.22 16.90 -14.39
N ARG A 18 -15.94 16.56 -14.60
CA ARG A 18 -15.42 15.21 -14.80
C ARG A 18 -14.11 15.06 -14.02
N PRO A 19 -13.82 13.87 -13.43
CA PRO A 19 -12.67 13.67 -12.56
C PRO A 19 -11.37 13.56 -13.38
N GLY A 20 -10.33 14.25 -12.91
CA GLY A 20 -8.96 14.24 -13.45
C GLY A 20 -8.17 12.97 -13.07
N ASN A 21 -6.96 12.72 -13.58
CA ASN A 21 -6.03 13.59 -14.28
C ASN A 21 -5.20 12.78 -15.30
N ASP A 22 -5.42 13.03 -16.59
CA ASP A 22 -4.34 13.13 -17.57
C ASP A 22 -4.30 14.62 -17.94
N GLN A 23 -3.37 15.38 -17.38
CA GLN A 23 -3.19 16.75 -17.82
C GLN A 23 -2.50 16.75 -19.18
N THR A 24 -3.26 17.10 -20.22
CA THR A 24 -2.69 17.47 -21.52
C THR A 24 -1.96 18.80 -21.36
N LEU A 25 -0.66 18.81 -21.64
CA LEU A 25 0.18 20.01 -21.58
C LEU A 25 -0.40 21.12 -22.47
N LYS A 26 -0.40 22.36 -21.97
CA LYS A 26 -0.92 23.54 -22.67
C LYS A 26 0.17 24.21 -23.51
N PRO A 27 -0.20 24.90 -24.61
CA PRO A 27 0.73 25.76 -25.33
C PRO A 27 1.28 26.85 -24.40
N GLY A 28 2.59 26.78 -24.10
CA GLY A 28 3.28 27.63 -23.12
C GLY A 28 3.99 26.84 -22.02
N ASP A 29 3.66 25.56 -21.84
CA ASP A 29 4.37 24.67 -20.92
C ASP A 29 5.76 24.36 -21.49
N GLN A 30 6.82 24.68 -20.74
CA GLN A 30 8.18 24.33 -21.12
C GLN A 30 8.38 22.81 -20.96
N ILE A 31 8.33 22.09 -22.08
CA ILE A 31 8.74 20.69 -22.13
C ILE A 31 10.27 20.65 -22.09
N LEU A 32 10.82 20.38 -20.91
CA LEU A 32 12.26 20.17 -20.74
C LEU A 32 12.66 18.83 -21.36
N ASN A 33 13.50 18.96 -22.39
CA ASN A 33 13.98 17.92 -23.28
C ASN A 33 15.18 17.21 -22.61
N TYR A 34 14.98 16.05 -21.97
CA TYR A 34 16.07 15.32 -21.30
C TYR A 34 16.65 14.22 -22.18
N GLY A 35 17.70 14.56 -22.92
CA GLY A 35 18.68 13.61 -23.43
C GLY A 35 20.08 14.15 -23.22
N ALA A 36 20.95 13.32 -22.63
CA ALA A 36 22.38 13.54 -22.40
C ALA A 36 22.81 14.66 -21.42
N LYS A 37 21.87 15.42 -20.83
CA LYS A 37 22.14 16.29 -19.67
C LYS A 37 21.19 15.94 -18.54
N PHE A 38 21.45 14.82 -17.88
CA PHE A 38 20.78 14.44 -16.63
C PHE A 38 21.30 15.24 -15.42
N ASP A 39 22.28 16.13 -15.66
CA ASP A 39 23.16 16.62 -14.60
C ASP A 39 22.87 18.05 -14.14
N LYS A 40 22.01 18.82 -14.83
CA LYS A 40 22.00 20.28 -14.61
C LYS A 40 20.69 20.98 -14.39
N LEU A 41 19.55 20.31 -14.44
CA LEU A 41 18.30 20.95 -14.07
C LEU A 41 17.45 20.00 -13.24
N LEU A 42 17.10 20.45 -12.03
CA LEU A 42 16.21 19.84 -11.02
C LEU A 42 16.83 19.03 -9.89
N LEU A 43 18.15 18.86 -9.87
CA LEU A 43 18.89 18.42 -8.69
C LEU A 43 19.77 19.59 -8.22
N GLY A 44 19.58 20.04 -6.99
CA GLY A 44 20.57 20.89 -6.35
C GLY A 44 21.88 20.12 -6.28
N GLU A 45 22.86 20.54 -7.08
CA GLU A 45 24.12 19.83 -7.36
C GLU A 45 23.92 18.39 -7.89
N GLU A 46 24.70 17.98 -8.90
CA GLU A 46 24.93 16.55 -9.11
C GLU A 46 25.42 15.98 -7.79
N SER A 47 24.64 15.09 -7.18
CA SER A 47 25.20 14.22 -6.14
C SER A 47 26.37 13.52 -6.79
N LYS A 48 27.59 13.78 -6.30
CA LYS A 48 28.83 13.13 -6.77
C LYS A 48 28.78 11.61 -6.63
N ASN A 49 27.81 11.11 -5.89
CA ASN A 49 27.52 9.72 -5.70
C ASN A 49 26.21 9.45 -6.45
N ASP A 50 26.14 8.40 -7.27
CA ASP A 50 24.96 7.94 -8.03
C ASP A 50 23.79 7.50 -7.12
N GLU A 51 23.57 8.19 -6.00
CA GLU A 51 22.81 7.84 -4.81
C GLU A 51 22.14 9.07 -4.20
N ILE A 52 20.86 8.92 -3.83
CA ILE A 52 20.05 9.94 -3.18
C ILE A 52 19.27 9.29 -2.03
N THR A 53 19.29 9.88 -0.84
CA THR A 53 18.43 9.49 0.28
C THR A 53 17.19 10.36 0.31
N LEU A 54 16.01 9.74 0.35
CA LEU A 54 14.74 10.45 0.42
C LEU A 54 14.55 11.15 1.76
N THR A 55 14.24 12.43 1.73
CA THR A 55 13.86 13.22 2.92
C THR A 55 12.35 13.37 3.08
N GLU A 56 11.58 12.94 2.08
CA GLU A 56 10.11 12.90 2.07
C GLU A 56 9.63 11.60 1.43
N GLU A 57 8.37 11.24 1.64
CA GLU A 57 7.80 10.05 0.99
C GLU A 57 7.68 10.26 -0.52
N LEU A 58 7.98 9.21 -1.30
CA LEU A 58 7.95 9.27 -2.76
C LEU A 58 6.99 8.24 -3.33
N LYS A 59 5.94 8.71 -3.99
CA LYS A 59 5.02 7.85 -4.74
C LYS A 59 5.62 7.47 -6.10
N ILE A 60 5.72 6.17 -6.37
CA ILE A 60 6.21 5.59 -7.61
C ILE A 60 5.06 5.40 -8.59
N GLY A 61 4.91 6.37 -9.51
CA GLY A 61 3.94 6.38 -10.60
C GLY A 61 2.52 5.96 -10.21
N ASN A 62 1.84 5.28 -11.14
CA ASN A 62 0.42 4.93 -10.99
C ASN A 62 0.18 3.64 -10.21
N GLN A 63 1.24 2.89 -9.87
CA GLN A 63 1.13 1.60 -9.18
C GLN A 63 0.85 1.74 -7.68
N GLY A 64 0.84 2.96 -7.14
CA GLY A 64 0.45 3.21 -5.75
C GLY A 64 1.51 2.83 -4.71
N LEU A 65 2.71 2.44 -5.13
CA LEU A 65 3.82 2.16 -4.24
C LEU A 65 4.41 3.48 -3.70
N THR A 66 4.42 3.65 -2.38
CA THR A 66 5.02 4.83 -1.74
C THR A 66 6.29 4.41 -1.01
N LEU A 67 7.43 4.95 -1.44
CA LEU A 67 8.70 4.80 -0.74
C LEU A 67 8.72 5.68 0.51
N PRO A 68 9.09 5.14 1.68
CA PRO A 68 9.19 5.91 2.91
C PRO A 68 10.42 6.81 2.92
N ILE A 69 10.41 7.80 3.81
CA ILE A 69 11.56 8.62 4.17
C ILE A 69 12.75 7.72 4.56
N GLY A 70 13.96 8.09 4.15
CA GLY A 70 15.18 7.34 4.40
C GLY A 70 15.46 6.24 3.37
N THR A 71 14.59 6.04 2.38
CA THR A 71 14.88 5.17 1.23
C THR A 71 16.07 5.73 0.45
N ILE A 72 16.98 4.85 0.05
CA ILE A 72 18.15 5.19 -0.75
C ILE A 72 17.89 4.78 -2.19
N LEU A 73 17.86 5.74 -3.12
CA LEU A 73 17.78 5.50 -4.56
C LEU A 73 19.17 5.48 -5.16
N ARG A 74 19.47 4.53 -6.05
CA ARG A 74 20.75 4.43 -6.76
C ARG A 74 20.56 4.16 -8.24
N LYS A 75 21.29 4.88 -9.09
CA LYS A 75 21.33 4.60 -10.53
C LYS A 75 22.12 3.31 -10.77
N ILE A 76 21.59 2.43 -11.62
CA ILE A 76 22.31 1.21 -11.99
C ILE A 76 23.27 1.59 -13.13
N LYS A 77 24.58 1.53 -12.86
CA LYS A 77 25.62 1.99 -13.82
C LYS A 77 25.53 1.32 -15.19
N ASP A 78 25.24 0.03 -15.20
CA ASP A 78 25.19 -0.79 -16.42
C ASP A 78 23.77 -0.94 -16.98
N ASP A 79 22.77 -0.30 -16.36
CA ASP A 79 21.40 -0.27 -16.82
C ASP A 79 20.79 1.13 -16.69
N PRO A 80 20.91 1.98 -17.74
CA PRO A 80 20.36 3.33 -17.72
C PRO A 80 18.83 3.36 -17.77
N SER A 81 18.16 2.21 -17.91
CA SER A 81 16.71 2.09 -17.87
C SER A 81 16.17 1.79 -16.48
N SER A 82 17.03 1.67 -15.47
CA SER A 82 16.63 1.27 -14.12
C SER A 82 17.27 2.09 -13.00
N PHE A 83 16.51 2.30 -11.91
CA PHE A 83 17.04 2.66 -10.60
C PHE A 83 16.84 1.50 -9.63
N SER A 84 17.78 1.33 -8.71
CA SER A 84 17.56 0.49 -7.54
C SER A 84 17.15 1.36 -6.35
N TYR A 85 16.41 0.78 -5.41
CA TYR A 85 16.07 1.41 -4.15
C TYR A 85 16.35 0.46 -2.99
N THR A 86 16.85 0.99 -1.88
CA THR A 86 17.03 0.27 -0.61
C THR A 86 16.15 0.94 0.44
N LEU A 87 15.29 0.16 1.08
CA LEU A 87 14.37 0.65 2.10
C LEU A 87 15.11 0.84 3.43
N PRO A 88 14.64 1.78 4.28
CA PRO A 88 15.19 1.96 5.62
C PRO A 88 14.95 0.72 6.48
N ASN A 89 15.75 0.57 7.55
CA ASN A 89 15.66 -0.59 8.43
C ASN A 89 14.24 -0.78 9.00
N GLY A 90 13.77 -2.03 9.01
CA GLY A 90 12.42 -2.40 9.41
C GLY A 90 11.39 -2.33 8.27
N TYR A 91 11.70 -1.68 7.15
CA TYR A 91 10.80 -1.71 5.98
C TYR A 91 11.14 -2.85 5.03
N LYS A 92 10.11 -3.45 4.45
CA LYS A 92 10.24 -4.42 3.35
C LYS A 92 9.22 -4.14 2.28
N VAL A 93 9.61 -4.36 1.02
CA VAL A 93 8.65 -4.55 -0.07
C VAL A 93 8.18 -5.99 -0.03
N ILE A 94 6.87 -6.19 -0.19
CA ILE A 94 6.20 -7.48 -0.22
C ILE A 94 5.42 -7.54 -1.53
N GLY A 95 5.48 -8.68 -2.22
CA GLY A 95 4.71 -8.86 -3.43
C GLY A 95 4.51 -10.31 -3.79
N GLN A 96 3.66 -10.53 -4.80
CA GLN A 96 3.48 -11.85 -5.41
C GLN A 96 4.33 -11.94 -6.67
N THR A 97 5.17 -12.98 -6.74
CA THR A 97 5.98 -13.29 -7.91
C THR A 97 5.15 -13.92 -9.02
N THR A 98 5.73 -14.01 -10.22
CA THR A 98 5.09 -14.61 -11.40
C THR A 98 4.71 -16.08 -11.22
N ASP A 99 5.38 -16.81 -10.32
CA ASP A 99 5.04 -18.18 -9.92
C ASP A 99 3.96 -18.26 -8.83
N GLY A 100 3.35 -17.12 -8.47
CA GLY A 100 2.25 -17.03 -7.51
C GLY A 100 2.67 -17.07 -6.05
N LYS A 101 3.96 -17.05 -5.72
CA LYS A 101 4.44 -17.06 -4.33
C LYS A 101 4.58 -15.66 -3.76
N ALA A 102 4.25 -15.51 -2.48
CA ALA A 102 4.58 -14.28 -1.76
C ALA A 102 6.06 -14.23 -1.39
N ARG A 103 6.68 -13.06 -1.59
CA ARG A 103 8.09 -12.80 -1.30
C ARG A 103 8.25 -11.43 -0.66
N SER A 104 9.34 -11.25 0.08
CA SER A 104 9.72 -9.96 0.66
C SER A 104 11.18 -9.63 0.39
N ALA A 105 11.48 -8.34 0.29
CA ALA A 105 12.83 -7.83 0.07
C ALA A 105 13.04 -6.49 0.81
N ALA A 106 14.29 -6.19 1.17
CA ALA A 106 14.68 -4.92 1.80
C ALA A 106 14.83 -3.78 0.77
N GLY A 107 14.58 -4.04 -0.51
CA GLY A 107 14.77 -3.12 -1.60
C GLY A 107 14.28 -3.72 -2.92
N GLY A 108 14.52 -2.99 -4.00
CA GLY A 108 14.06 -3.37 -5.31
C GLY A 108 14.61 -2.50 -6.41
N SER A 109 13.99 -2.57 -7.56
CA SER A 109 14.31 -1.73 -8.71
C SER A 109 13.04 -1.21 -9.38
N VAL A 110 13.21 -0.09 -10.07
CA VAL A 110 12.21 0.52 -10.94
C VAL A 110 12.82 0.57 -12.31
N THR A 111 12.19 -0.12 -13.25
CA THR A 111 12.65 -0.23 -14.64
C THR A 111 11.66 0.45 -15.56
N CYS A 112 12.16 1.23 -16.50
CA CYS A 112 11.39 1.91 -17.52
C CYS A 112 11.57 1.19 -18.86
N THR A 113 10.50 0.59 -19.35
CA THR A 113 10.50 -0.19 -20.60
C THR A 113 9.76 0.54 -21.71
N CYS A 114 10.36 0.53 -22.90
CA CYS A 114 9.71 1.07 -24.09
C CYS A 114 8.87 0.00 -24.79
N THR A 115 7.61 0.30 -25.11
CA THR A 115 6.74 -0.60 -25.88
C THR A 115 7.15 -0.72 -27.35
N ARG A 116 7.62 0.37 -27.96
CA ARG A 116 8.17 0.37 -29.33
C ARG A 116 9.11 1.56 -29.53
N GLY A 117 10.31 1.27 -30.06
CA GLY A 117 11.41 2.23 -30.16
C GLY A 117 12.37 2.11 -28.98
N ASN A 118 13.21 3.12 -28.79
CA ASN A 118 14.25 3.18 -27.76
C ASN A 118 14.14 4.50 -26.98
N GLY A 119 14.85 4.62 -25.86
CA GLY A 119 14.97 5.88 -25.10
C GLY A 119 13.89 6.09 -24.05
N CYS A 120 13.41 5.01 -23.42
CA CYS A 120 12.64 5.08 -22.19
C CYS A 120 13.62 5.00 -21.01
N SER A 121 13.70 6.05 -20.20
CA SER A 121 14.64 6.13 -19.07
C SER A 121 13.90 6.63 -17.84
N PRO A 122 14.20 6.09 -16.64
CA PRO A 122 13.61 6.59 -15.43
C PRO A 122 14.15 7.98 -15.12
N TYR A 123 13.34 8.79 -14.45
CA TYR A 123 13.75 10.09 -13.93
C TYR A 123 13.31 10.25 -12.49
N TYR A 124 14.07 11.08 -11.79
CA TYR A 124 13.75 11.60 -10.47
C TYR A 124 13.87 13.13 -10.56
N ALA A 125 12.83 13.85 -10.17
CA ALA A 125 12.79 15.31 -10.27
C ALA A 125 12.00 15.92 -9.12
N THR A 126 12.46 17.08 -8.65
CA THR A 126 11.69 17.91 -7.70
C THR A 126 10.87 18.92 -8.49
N LEU A 127 9.55 18.76 -8.50
CA LEU A 127 8.60 19.64 -9.19
C LEU A 127 7.75 20.38 -8.16
N GLY A 128 7.89 21.71 -8.08
CA GLY A 128 7.10 22.53 -7.16
C GLY A 128 7.32 22.18 -5.68
N GLY A 129 8.54 21.80 -5.32
CA GLY A 129 8.90 21.39 -3.96
C GLY A 129 8.47 19.97 -3.58
N LYS A 130 7.97 19.18 -4.53
CA LYS A 130 7.65 17.76 -4.33
C LYS A 130 8.53 16.89 -5.21
N VAL A 131 9.07 15.83 -4.63
CA VAL A 131 9.82 14.81 -5.34
C VAL A 131 8.86 13.92 -6.13
N SER A 132 9.20 13.65 -7.38
CA SER A 132 8.48 12.75 -8.27
C SER A 132 9.46 11.83 -9.01
N MET A 133 9.05 10.58 -9.21
CA MET A 133 9.76 9.60 -10.02
C MET A 133 8.83 9.04 -11.09
N GLY A 134 9.36 8.82 -12.28
CA GLY A 134 8.61 8.28 -13.41
C GLY A 134 9.52 7.85 -14.55
N CYS A 135 8.93 7.59 -15.71
CA CYS A 135 9.67 7.25 -16.92
C CYS A 135 9.52 8.35 -17.98
N ALA A 136 10.63 8.77 -18.55
CA ALA A 136 10.69 9.73 -19.65
C ALA A 136 10.94 8.99 -20.98
N ALA A 137 10.20 9.39 -22.02
CA ALA A 137 10.27 8.81 -23.36
C ALA A 137 10.98 9.76 -24.32
N LYS A 138 12.03 9.29 -25.00
CA LYS A 138 12.71 9.97 -26.11
C LYS A 138 12.88 9.00 -27.27
N ASN A 139 11.99 9.07 -28.26
CA ASN A 139 11.85 8.12 -29.38
C ASN A 139 11.16 6.79 -29.02
N CYS A 140 10.38 6.81 -27.94
CA CYS A 140 9.55 5.71 -27.51
C CYS A 140 8.07 6.06 -27.69
N THR A 141 7.26 5.17 -28.28
CA THR A 141 5.82 5.43 -28.48
C THR A 141 5.02 5.39 -27.17
N ALA A 142 5.39 4.52 -26.24
CA ALA A 142 4.85 4.51 -24.88
C ALA A 142 5.87 3.87 -23.93
N CYS A 143 6.10 4.53 -22.80
CA CYS A 143 7.15 4.22 -21.84
C CYS A 143 6.49 3.79 -20.53
N ASN A 144 6.65 2.51 -20.20
CA ASN A 144 5.98 1.86 -19.08
C ASN A 144 6.95 1.70 -17.92
N MET A 145 6.45 1.91 -16.71
CA MET A 145 7.21 1.69 -15.49
C MET A 145 6.83 0.36 -14.86
N THR A 146 7.83 -0.46 -14.56
CA THR A 146 7.68 -1.70 -13.80
C THR A 146 8.48 -1.63 -12.52
N THR A 147 7.91 -2.15 -11.44
CA THR A 147 8.58 -2.25 -10.14
C THR A 147 8.91 -3.72 -9.85
N SER A 148 10.09 -3.97 -9.28
CA SER A 148 10.60 -5.29 -8.92
C SER A 148 11.14 -5.24 -7.49
N GLY A 149 11.04 -6.36 -6.78
CA GLY A 149 11.76 -6.54 -5.52
C GLY A 149 13.01 -7.36 -5.74
N SER A 150 14.08 -7.03 -5.02
CA SER A 150 15.23 -7.93 -4.97
C SER A 150 15.84 -7.96 -3.58
N ALA A 151 16.00 -9.17 -3.04
CA ALA A 151 16.71 -9.40 -1.80
C ALA A 151 18.24 -9.18 -1.95
N ARG A 152 18.75 -9.11 -3.19
CA ARG A 152 20.16 -8.88 -3.52
C ARG A 152 20.28 -8.04 -4.78
N ILE A 153 20.83 -6.83 -4.66
CA ILE A 153 21.25 -6.01 -5.81
C ILE A 153 22.13 -6.90 -6.73
N GLY A 154 21.62 -7.26 -7.91
CA GLY A 154 22.35 -8.04 -8.92
C GLY A 154 22.18 -9.57 -8.96
N VAL A 155 21.19 -10.18 -8.28
CA VAL A 155 20.88 -11.63 -8.45
C VAL A 155 19.38 -11.81 -8.69
N SER A 156 19.01 -12.41 -9.82
CA SER A 156 17.65 -12.60 -10.39
C SER A 156 16.56 -11.73 -9.74
N GLU A 157 16.29 -10.58 -10.33
CA GLU A 157 15.19 -9.72 -9.90
C GLU A 157 13.87 -10.48 -10.07
N GLU A 158 13.15 -10.68 -8.96
CA GLU A 158 11.81 -11.23 -9.01
C GLU A 158 10.85 -10.07 -9.26
N THR A 159 10.23 -10.06 -10.44
CA THR A 159 9.18 -9.09 -10.75
C THR A 159 7.94 -9.39 -9.92
N PHE A 160 7.40 -8.37 -9.26
CA PHE A 160 6.16 -8.48 -8.52
C PHE A 160 4.99 -8.01 -9.39
N ASN A 161 3.93 -8.81 -9.46
CA ASN A 161 2.70 -8.42 -10.14
C ASN A 161 1.96 -7.32 -9.35
N THR A 162 2.02 -7.41 -8.03
CA THR A 162 1.54 -6.42 -7.07
C THR A 162 2.58 -6.30 -5.96
N ALA A 163 2.88 -5.07 -5.55
CA ALA A 163 3.86 -4.80 -4.50
C ALA A 163 3.30 -3.78 -3.49
N GLU A 164 3.59 -3.99 -2.22
CA GLU A 164 3.36 -3.02 -1.16
C GLU A 164 4.59 -2.90 -0.25
N ILE A 165 4.76 -1.77 0.42
CA ILE A 165 5.81 -1.58 1.42
C ILE A 165 5.19 -1.61 2.81
N ILE A 166 5.77 -2.43 3.68
CA ILE A 166 5.34 -2.63 5.07
C ILE A 166 6.47 -2.24 6.02
N ASN A 167 6.10 -1.56 7.12
CA ASN A 167 7.01 -1.25 8.23
C ASN A 167 6.87 -2.32 9.34
N PHE A 168 7.82 -3.24 9.41
CA PHE A 168 7.89 -4.28 10.45
C PHE A 168 8.28 -3.72 11.83
N ASN A 169 8.72 -2.47 11.94
CA ASN A 169 8.91 -1.83 13.25
C ASN A 169 7.58 -1.37 13.88
N GLN A 170 6.50 -1.32 13.11
CA GLN A 170 5.19 -0.98 13.65
C GLN A 170 4.67 -2.16 14.50
N PRO A 171 4.27 -1.93 15.76
CA PRO A 171 3.92 -3.03 16.66
C PRO A 171 2.62 -3.69 16.27
N ILE A 172 2.53 -5.00 16.52
CA ILE A 172 1.26 -5.73 16.49
C ILE A 172 0.51 -5.45 17.80
N HIS A 173 -0.70 -4.91 17.71
CA HIS A 173 -1.51 -4.59 18.89
C HIS A 173 -3.00 -4.61 18.57
N PHE A 174 -3.84 -4.71 19.60
CA PHE A 174 -5.28 -4.51 19.44
C PHE A 174 -5.58 -3.07 19.08
N VAL A 175 -6.56 -2.90 18.20
CA VAL A 175 -7.06 -1.56 17.85
C VAL A 175 -7.87 -1.03 19.03
N THR A 176 -7.45 0.12 19.56
CA THR A 176 -7.99 0.67 20.82
C THR A 176 -8.93 1.86 20.62
N SER A 177 -9.03 2.39 19.40
CA SER A 177 -9.86 3.56 19.10
C SER A 177 -10.48 3.52 17.70
N LYS A 178 -11.61 4.22 17.53
CA LYS A 178 -12.23 4.41 16.20
C LYS A 178 -11.34 5.22 15.26
N ALA A 179 -10.59 6.19 15.80
CA ALA A 179 -9.65 6.98 15.03
C ALA A 179 -8.56 6.09 14.42
N GLU A 180 -7.93 5.24 15.23
CA GLU A 180 -6.97 4.25 14.73
C GLU A 180 -7.61 3.33 13.67
N LEU A 181 -8.76 2.72 13.97
CA LEU A 181 -9.47 1.83 13.05
C LEU A 181 -9.69 2.47 11.67
N SER A 182 -10.05 3.76 11.63
CA SER A 182 -10.32 4.50 10.39
C SER A 182 -9.09 4.77 9.52
N THR A 183 -7.88 4.67 10.09
CA THR A 183 -6.61 4.87 9.37
C THR A 183 -6.02 3.58 8.81
N LEU A 184 -6.48 2.42 9.29
CA LEU A 184 -5.94 1.14 8.89
C LEU A 184 -6.54 0.67 7.56
N VAL A 185 -5.70 0.04 6.75
CA VAL A 185 -6.10 -0.57 5.48
C VAL A 185 -6.02 -2.09 5.55
N SER A 186 -6.76 -2.78 4.70
CA SER A 186 -6.72 -4.25 4.66
C SER A 186 -5.35 -4.75 4.19
N PRO A 187 -4.81 -5.86 4.73
CA PRO A 187 -3.56 -6.45 4.24
C PRO A 187 -3.76 -7.01 2.82
N SER A 188 -2.69 -7.04 2.02
CA SER A 188 -2.73 -7.78 0.75
C SER A 188 -2.73 -9.29 0.97
N HIS A 189 -3.18 -10.03 -0.03
CA HIS A 189 -3.06 -11.49 -0.03
C HIS A 189 -1.60 -11.95 0.11
N SER A 190 -0.67 -11.28 -0.59
CA SER A 190 0.77 -11.56 -0.54
C SER A 190 1.34 -11.42 0.87
N MET A 191 0.95 -10.37 1.60
CA MET A 191 1.34 -10.18 3.00
C MET A 191 0.91 -11.35 3.88
N MET A 192 -0.32 -11.81 3.72
CA MET A 192 -0.88 -12.91 4.53
C MET A 192 -0.28 -14.29 4.20
N GLN A 193 0.32 -14.45 3.02
CA GLN A 193 1.03 -15.67 2.64
C GLN A 193 2.47 -15.75 3.17
N LEU A 194 3.08 -14.62 3.56
CA LEU A 194 4.47 -14.61 4.03
C LEU A 194 4.65 -15.32 5.36
N GLU A 195 5.52 -16.33 5.38
CA GLU A 195 5.79 -17.15 6.57
C GLU A 195 6.24 -16.33 7.78
N GLU A 196 7.05 -15.29 7.57
CA GLU A 196 7.49 -14.40 8.66
C GLU A 196 6.32 -13.65 9.32
N ILE A 197 5.34 -13.21 8.54
CA ILE A 197 4.15 -12.51 9.03
C ILE A 197 3.24 -13.50 9.73
N ARG A 198 3.02 -14.67 9.13
CA ARG A 198 2.22 -15.75 9.74
C ARG A 198 2.76 -16.14 11.11
N LYS A 199 4.08 -16.30 11.24
CA LYS A 199 4.74 -16.58 12.53
C LYS A 199 4.49 -15.49 13.57
N GLN A 200 4.54 -14.22 13.18
CA GLN A 200 4.27 -13.12 14.11
C GLN A 200 2.80 -13.05 14.52
N ILE A 201 1.86 -13.30 13.60
CA ILE A 201 0.44 -13.41 13.93
C ILE A 201 0.21 -14.53 14.95
N VAL A 202 0.79 -15.72 14.73
CA VAL A 202 0.68 -16.86 15.65
C VAL A 202 1.31 -16.53 17.01
N ALA A 203 2.49 -15.91 17.02
CA ALA A 203 3.15 -15.51 18.25
C ALA A 203 2.30 -14.52 19.06
N PHE A 204 1.70 -13.54 18.39
CA PHE A 204 0.78 -12.58 19.01
C PHE A 204 -0.49 -13.28 19.54
N ALA A 205 -1.12 -14.13 18.71
CA ALA A 205 -2.37 -14.82 19.04
C ALA A 205 -2.26 -15.80 20.22
N LYS A 206 -1.10 -16.46 20.41
CA LYS A 206 -0.87 -17.44 21.48
C LYS A 206 -1.14 -16.90 22.89
N GLY A 207 -0.96 -15.60 23.11
CA GLY A 207 -1.26 -14.97 24.41
C GLY A 207 -2.75 -14.86 24.72
N TYR A 208 -3.61 -15.10 23.72
CA TYR A 208 -5.03 -14.76 23.75
C TYR A 208 -5.97 -15.91 23.36
N GLN A 209 -5.40 -17.09 23.08
CA GLN A 209 -6.10 -18.30 22.62
C GLN A 209 -5.64 -19.49 23.45
N VAL A 210 -6.03 -19.56 24.74
CA VAL A 210 -5.49 -20.56 25.66
C VAL A 210 -6.34 -21.83 25.80
N ASP A 211 -7.65 -21.80 25.56
CA ASP A 211 -8.56 -22.94 25.70
C ASP A 211 -9.29 -23.29 24.39
N ASP A 212 -9.74 -24.53 24.24
CA ASP A 212 -10.56 -24.98 23.09
C ASP A 212 -9.95 -24.69 21.70
N LEU A 213 -8.62 -24.83 21.61
CA LEU A 213 -7.86 -24.69 20.37
C LEU A 213 -8.35 -25.64 19.27
N ASP A 214 -8.84 -26.82 19.63
CA ASP A 214 -9.37 -27.79 18.67
C ASP A 214 -10.65 -27.30 18.00
N ALA A 215 -11.58 -26.69 18.74
CA ALA A 215 -12.77 -26.11 18.12
C ALA A 215 -12.40 -24.87 17.29
N LEU A 216 -11.46 -24.05 17.78
CA LEU A 216 -10.97 -22.91 17.01
C LEU A 216 -10.33 -23.34 15.68
N ASN A 217 -9.54 -24.41 15.68
CA ASN A 217 -8.92 -24.98 14.48
C ASN A 217 -9.96 -25.55 13.50
N LYS A 218 -11.10 -26.05 14.00
CA LYS A 218 -12.19 -26.61 13.18
C LYS A 218 -13.15 -25.56 12.62
N SER A 219 -13.20 -24.37 13.20
CA SER A 219 -13.94 -23.26 12.61
C SER A 219 -13.50 -23.06 11.14
N THR A 220 -14.34 -22.48 10.30
CA THR A 220 -14.13 -22.13 8.90
C THR A 220 -14.26 -20.61 8.67
N GLY A 221 -14.84 -19.87 9.62
CA GLY A 221 -14.95 -18.42 9.58
C GLY A 221 -15.61 -17.80 10.82
N PRO A 222 -16.17 -16.59 10.69
CA PRO A 222 -16.91 -15.96 11.77
C PRO A 222 -18.15 -16.73 12.23
N ALA A 223 -18.88 -17.37 11.30
CA ALA A 223 -20.15 -18.04 11.58
C ALA A 223 -20.07 -19.26 12.49
N ASP A 224 -18.90 -19.88 12.60
CA ASP A 224 -18.68 -21.11 13.36
C ASP A 224 -17.57 -20.94 14.41
N LEU A 225 -17.32 -19.69 14.83
CA LEU A 225 -16.43 -19.42 15.93
C LEU A 225 -17.01 -20.00 17.23
N PRO A 226 -16.21 -20.73 18.04
CA PRO A 226 -16.68 -21.23 19.33
C PRO A 226 -17.14 -20.08 20.24
N SER A 227 -18.16 -20.31 21.08
CA SER A 227 -18.73 -19.28 21.96
C SER A 227 -17.76 -18.75 23.02
N SER A 228 -16.68 -19.48 23.29
CA SER A 228 -15.56 -19.07 24.15
C SER A 228 -14.66 -18.02 23.50
N TYR A 229 -14.87 -17.69 22.21
CA TYR A 229 -14.06 -16.76 21.43
C TYR A 229 -14.90 -15.63 20.82
N GLN A 230 -14.22 -14.52 20.53
CA GLN A 230 -14.75 -13.40 19.75
C GLN A 230 -13.65 -12.83 18.85
N TYR A 231 -14.03 -12.30 17.67
CA TYR A 231 -13.06 -11.63 16.79
C TYR A 231 -12.78 -10.20 17.27
N ILE A 232 -11.49 -9.88 17.40
CA ILE A 232 -11.00 -8.56 17.79
C ILE A 232 -10.18 -7.96 16.66
N HIS A 233 -10.34 -6.65 16.43
CA HIS A 233 -9.52 -5.90 15.48
C HIS A 233 -8.07 -5.76 15.98
N VAL A 234 -7.13 -6.08 15.11
CA VAL A 234 -5.70 -6.03 15.38
C VAL A 234 -5.01 -5.22 14.29
N ASN A 235 -4.18 -4.30 14.72
CA ASN A 235 -3.24 -3.57 13.89
C ASN A 235 -2.00 -4.44 13.68
N LEU A 236 -1.87 -5.03 12.49
CA LEU A 236 -0.73 -5.81 12.04
C LEU A 236 0.11 -4.94 11.10
N PHE A 237 1.18 -4.32 11.61
CA PHE A 237 2.08 -3.48 10.79
C PHE A 237 1.36 -2.37 9.99
N GLY A 238 0.33 -1.75 10.58
CA GLY A 238 -0.47 -0.72 9.90
C GLY A 238 -1.54 -1.30 8.98
N ARG A 239 -1.85 -2.59 9.12
CA ARG A 239 -2.95 -3.28 8.42
C ARG A 239 -3.97 -3.80 9.40
N LEU A 240 -5.24 -3.75 9.01
CA LEU A 240 -6.34 -4.25 9.81
C LEU A 240 -6.55 -5.75 9.56
N ILE A 241 -6.37 -6.56 10.59
CA ILE A 241 -6.84 -7.95 10.62
C ILE A 241 -7.82 -8.14 11.77
N MET A 242 -8.54 -9.26 11.74
CA MET A 242 -9.30 -9.72 12.91
C MET A 242 -8.74 -11.04 13.40
N LEU A 243 -8.53 -11.15 14.72
CA LEU A 243 -8.09 -12.38 15.37
C LEU A 243 -9.13 -12.87 16.38
N PRO A 244 -9.39 -14.17 16.46
CA PRO A 244 -10.19 -14.72 17.53
C PRO A 244 -9.42 -14.64 18.85
N VAL A 245 -10.09 -14.18 19.88
CA VAL A 245 -9.57 -13.98 21.23
C VAL A 245 -10.60 -14.49 22.23
N GLN A 246 -10.16 -15.13 23.30
CA GLN A 246 -11.09 -15.65 24.29
C GLN A 246 -11.86 -14.55 25.03
N THR A 247 -13.14 -14.81 25.28
CA THR A 247 -14.06 -13.85 25.89
C THR A 247 -13.76 -13.59 27.38
N ASN A 248 -13.11 -14.54 28.06
CA ASN A 248 -12.74 -14.46 29.47
C ASN A 248 -11.42 -13.69 29.71
N ILE A 249 -10.67 -13.31 28.67
CA ILE A 249 -9.43 -12.54 28.82
C ILE A 249 -9.73 -11.05 28.95
N THR A 250 -9.10 -10.41 29.93
CA THR A 250 -9.03 -8.95 30.05
C THR A 250 -7.90 -8.45 29.16
N LEU A 251 -8.25 -7.76 28.07
CA LEU A 251 -7.31 -7.45 26.99
C LEU A 251 -6.60 -6.12 27.21
N SER A 252 -7.24 -5.22 27.94
CA SER A 252 -6.66 -3.96 28.41
C SER A 252 -7.10 -3.67 29.83
N VAL A 253 -6.25 -2.94 30.57
CA VAL A 253 -6.68 -2.31 31.83
C VAL A 253 -7.67 -1.17 31.58
N ASP A 254 -7.71 -0.65 30.35
CA ASP A 254 -8.67 0.36 29.91
C ASP A 254 -10.03 -0.29 29.60
N PRO A 255 -11.09 0.01 30.38
CA PRO A 255 -12.43 -0.52 30.14
C PRO A 255 -13.00 -0.13 28.79
N LEU A 256 -12.63 1.04 28.24
CA LEU A 256 -13.11 1.54 26.96
C LEU A 256 -12.56 0.75 25.78
N VAL A 257 -11.32 0.27 25.92
CA VAL A 257 -10.71 -0.68 24.98
C VAL A 257 -11.43 -2.01 25.05
N ASN A 258 -11.73 -2.51 26.24
CA ASN A 258 -12.52 -3.73 26.38
C ASN A 258 -13.96 -3.54 25.85
N GLU A 259 -14.56 -2.37 25.98
CA GLU A 259 -15.91 -2.05 25.47
C GLU A 259 -15.94 -1.95 23.94
N LEU A 260 -14.98 -1.23 23.32
CA LEU A 260 -14.80 -1.19 21.86
C LEU A 260 -14.52 -2.57 21.27
N MET A 261 -13.84 -3.43 22.04
CA MET A 261 -13.49 -4.78 21.64
C MET A 261 -14.58 -5.81 21.94
N ARG A 262 -15.48 -5.56 22.90
CA ARG A 262 -16.56 -6.47 23.30
C ARG A 262 -17.92 -6.08 22.71
N ASP A 263 -18.04 -4.90 22.07
CA ASP A 263 -19.26 -4.22 21.61
C ASP A 263 -20.54 -4.97 21.99
N ASP A 264 -20.86 -4.78 23.26
CA ASP A 264 -21.78 -5.55 24.07
C ASP A 264 -23.22 -5.22 23.68
N LYS A 265 -23.94 -6.26 23.21
CA LYS A 265 -25.36 -6.59 23.50
C LYS A 265 -25.96 -7.61 22.53
N ASN A 266 -25.25 -7.99 21.47
CA ASN A 266 -25.76 -8.94 20.47
C ASN A 266 -24.68 -9.87 19.90
N ALA A 267 -23.72 -10.31 20.71
CA ALA A 267 -22.69 -11.27 20.29
C ALA A 267 -23.30 -12.56 19.70
N GLY A 268 -24.47 -13.00 20.21
CA GLY A 268 -25.22 -14.13 19.65
C GLY A 268 -25.96 -13.86 18.33
N ALA A 269 -26.24 -12.60 17.98
CA ALA A 269 -26.93 -12.21 16.74
C ALA A 269 -25.97 -11.71 15.64
N ARG A 270 -24.75 -11.28 16.00
CA ARG A 270 -23.71 -10.83 15.05
C ARG A 270 -22.75 -11.94 14.60
N ALA A 271 -22.77 -13.10 15.27
CA ALA A 271 -21.85 -14.21 14.99
C ALA A 271 -21.92 -14.75 13.55
N ALA A 272 -23.04 -14.67 12.84
CA ALA A 272 -23.21 -15.41 11.60
C ALA A 272 -22.86 -14.61 10.33
N ALA A 273 -21.58 -14.46 9.98
CA ALA A 273 -21.07 -14.22 8.61
C ALA A 273 -21.72 -13.10 7.71
N THR A 274 -22.65 -12.30 8.22
CA THR A 274 -23.49 -11.38 7.43
C THR A 274 -23.12 -9.91 7.62
N VAL A 275 -22.28 -9.61 8.61
CA VAL A 275 -21.95 -8.24 9.01
C VAL A 275 -20.68 -7.73 8.33
N TYR A 276 -19.72 -8.60 8.01
CA TYR A 276 -18.45 -8.17 7.42
C TYR A 276 -18.55 -8.17 5.90
N LYS A 277 -18.62 -6.97 5.32
CA LYS A 277 -18.50 -6.79 3.87
C LYS A 277 -17.22 -6.05 3.54
N CYS A 278 -16.52 -6.63 2.59
CA CYS A 278 -15.44 -5.96 1.89
C CYS A 278 -16.03 -4.97 0.90
N LYS A 279 -15.71 -3.69 1.09
CA LYS A 279 -16.15 -2.62 0.21
C LYS A 279 -14.95 -2.09 -0.55
N CYS A 280 -15.03 -2.16 -1.88
CA CYS A 280 -14.11 -1.44 -2.73
C CYS A 280 -14.43 0.06 -2.69
N ASN A 281 -13.49 0.88 -2.22
CA ASN A 281 -13.70 2.33 -2.13
C ASN A 281 -13.26 3.06 -3.39
N SER A 282 -12.34 2.48 -4.17
CA SER A 282 -11.84 3.06 -5.41
C SER A 282 -11.27 1.99 -6.35
N GLY A 283 -11.41 2.18 -7.66
CA GLY A 283 -10.94 1.24 -8.68
C GLY A 283 -12.03 0.28 -9.19
N ASN A 284 -11.61 -0.84 -9.76
CA ASN A 284 -12.51 -1.87 -10.28
C ASN A 284 -13.08 -2.73 -9.15
N SER A 285 -14.24 -3.36 -9.39
CA SER A 285 -14.76 -4.40 -8.50
C SER A 285 -13.74 -5.54 -8.35
N GLY A 286 -13.75 -6.23 -7.21
CA GLY A 286 -12.79 -7.30 -6.95
C GLY A 286 -12.43 -7.48 -5.49
N CYS A 287 -12.89 -6.58 -4.61
CA CYS A 287 -12.62 -6.78 -3.20
C CYS A 287 -13.43 -7.96 -2.64
N SER A 288 -12.74 -8.95 -2.08
CA SER A 288 -13.32 -10.19 -1.59
C SER A 288 -12.95 -10.44 -0.14
N LEU A 289 -13.89 -10.97 0.63
CA LEU A 289 -13.64 -11.40 2.00
C LEU A 289 -12.91 -12.74 1.95
N ASN A 290 -11.73 -12.78 2.55
CA ASN A 290 -10.93 -13.98 2.68
C ASN A 290 -10.71 -14.32 4.14
N SER A 291 -10.61 -15.62 4.42
CA SER A 291 -10.14 -16.16 5.69
C SER A 291 -8.87 -16.95 5.44
N GLY A 292 -7.81 -16.61 6.17
CA GLY A 292 -6.58 -17.37 6.21
C GLY A 292 -6.56 -18.25 7.45
N SER A 293 -6.55 -19.57 7.27
CA SER A 293 -6.21 -20.50 8.35
C SER A 293 -4.69 -20.51 8.52
N LEU A 294 -4.25 -20.01 9.67
CA LEU A 294 -2.89 -20.10 10.16
C LEU A 294 -2.83 -21.21 11.21
N LEU A 295 -1.67 -21.81 11.41
CA LEU A 295 -1.48 -22.80 12.46
C LEU A 295 -1.78 -22.12 13.82
N PHE A 296 -2.92 -22.44 14.45
CA PHE A 296 -3.43 -21.80 15.67
C PHE A 296 -3.80 -20.32 15.55
N ALA A 297 -4.17 -19.83 14.37
CA ALA A 297 -4.81 -18.51 14.27
C ALA A 297 -5.69 -18.44 13.02
N LYS A 298 -6.77 -17.67 13.10
CA LYS A 298 -7.60 -17.32 11.95
C LYS A 298 -7.53 -15.83 11.76
N ALA A 299 -7.21 -15.41 10.54
CA ALA A 299 -7.27 -14.02 10.17
C ALA A 299 -8.37 -13.85 9.13
N VAL A 300 -9.29 -12.93 9.38
CA VAL A 300 -10.24 -12.45 8.39
C VAL A 300 -9.73 -11.13 7.84
N TYR A 301 -9.73 -11.00 6.52
CA TYR A 301 -9.25 -9.81 5.82
C TYR A 301 -9.98 -9.62 4.49
N CYS A 302 -9.91 -8.41 3.95
CA CYS A 302 -10.38 -8.11 2.61
C CYS A 302 -9.21 -8.14 1.63
N ASP A 303 -9.24 -9.05 0.68
CA ASP A 303 -8.33 -9.01 -0.47
C ASP A 303 -8.85 -7.97 -1.45
N ALA A 304 -8.05 -6.96 -1.73
CA ALA A 304 -8.42 -5.88 -2.62
C ALA A 304 -8.61 -6.35 -4.08
N GLY A 305 -7.92 -7.42 -4.52
CA GLY A 305 -7.96 -7.85 -5.92
C GLY A 305 -7.62 -6.71 -6.89
N GLY A 306 -8.55 -6.38 -7.80
CA GLY A 306 -8.43 -5.25 -8.73
C GLY A 306 -8.86 -3.89 -8.17
N CYS A 307 -9.24 -3.83 -6.90
CA CYS A 307 -9.61 -2.59 -6.21
C CYS A 307 -8.36 -1.85 -5.72
N ALA A 308 -8.29 -0.54 -5.93
CA ALA A 308 -7.17 0.28 -5.48
C ALA A 308 -7.17 0.49 -3.95
N SER A 309 -8.35 0.43 -3.32
CA SER A 309 -8.44 0.45 -1.86
C SER A 309 -9.68 -0.28 -1.37
N CYS A 310 -9.51 -1.20 -0.42
CA CYS A 310 -10.61 -1.93 0.17
C CYS A 310 -10.69 -1.81 1.69
N THR A 311 -11.90 -1.55 2.18
CA THR A 311 -12.20 -1.50 3.60
C THR A 311 -13.02 -2.71 4.01
N LEU A 312 -12.61 -3.33 5.12
CA LEU A 312 -13.43 -4.25 5.88
C LEU A 312 -14.43 -3.42 6.68
N SER A 313 -15.70 -3.46 6.29
CA SER A 313 -16.78 -2.70 6.95
C SER A 313 -17.76 -3.62 7.65
N TRP A 314 -18.31 -3.15 8.78
CA TRP A 314 -19.49 -3.74 9.40
C TRP A 314 -20.76 -3.24 8.71
N ILE A 315 -21.81 -4.06 8.71
CA ILE A 315 -23.20 -3.65 8.44
C ILE A 315 -23.92 -3.42 9.76
#